data_AF-A0A009H621-F1
#
_entry.id   AF-A0A009H621-F1
#
_cell.length_a   1.000
_cell.length_b   1.000
_cell.length_c   1.000
_cell.angle_alpha   90.00
_cell.angle_beta   90.00
_cell.angle_gamma   90.00
#
_symmetry.space_group_name_H-M   'P 1'
#
loop_
_entity.id
_entity.type
_entity.pdbx_description
1 polymer ?
#
loop_
_entity_poly.entity_id
_entity_poly.type
_entity_poly.pdbx_seq_one_letter_code
_entity_poly.pdbx_strand_id
1 'polypeptide(L)'
;MSKNSKQTSKSVGSLASKVLKDSSSSSIQKELAGSALSQSHSSKQTSSEMETKASQVLQSNKYNDTTKTLAASVLSQSNKER
;
A
#
# COMPACT_ATOMS: atom_id res chain seq x y z
N MET A 1 13.60 -11.95 -15.05
CA MET A 1 12.64 -11.31 -14.12
C MET A 1 13.03 -9.85 -13.95
N SER A 2 12.34 -8.94 -14.64
CA SER A 2 12.58 -7.50 -14.54
C SER A 2 12.34 -7.06 -13.09
N LYS A 3 13.38 -6.58 -12.40
CA LYS A 3 13.24 -6.03 -11.05
C LYS A 3 12.29 -4.84 -11.12
N ASN A 4 11.17 -4.91 -10.40
CA ASN A 4 10.36 -3.75 -10.12
C ASN A 4 11.21 -2.80 -9.27
N SER A 5 11.79 -1.76 -9.89
CA SER A 5 12.63 -0.76 -9.20
C SER A 5 11.80 0.29 -8.46
N LYS A 6 10.46 0.24 -8.58
CA LYS A 6 9.54 1.13 -7.84
C LYS A 6 9.33 0.59 -6.44
N GLN A 7 10.35 0.69 -5.60
CA GLN A 7 10.22 0.37 -4.18
C GLN A 7 9.49 1.48 -3.44
N THR A 8 8.77 1.07 -2.40
CA THR A 8 8.04 1.97 -1.52
C THR A 8 9.07 2.87 -0.86
N SER A 9 8.95 4.19 -1.03
CA SER A 9 9.93 5.15 -0.48
C SER A 9 10.12 4.89 1.02
N LYS A 10 11.34 5.06 1.55
CA LYS A 10 11.63 4.83 2.98
C LYS A 10 10.61 5.50 3.91
N SER A 11 10.12 6.68 3.53
CA SER A 11 9.06 7.41 4.25
C SER A 11 7.73 6.65 4.28
N VAL A 12 7.29 6.10 3.15
CA VAL A 12 6.04 5.31 3.04
C VAL A 12 6.20 3.96 3.73
N GLY A 13 7.35 3.30 3.63
CA GLY A 13 7.65 2.09 4.38
C GLY A 13 7.65 2.31 5.90
N SER A 14 8.22 3.44 6.35
CA SER A 14 8.18 3.84 7.76
C SER A 14 6.75 4.14 8.23
N LEU A 15 5.96 4.83 7.39
CA LEU A 15 4.56 5.13 7.65
C LEU A 15 3.71 3.86 7.77
N ALA A 16 3.88 2.93 6.83
CA ALA A 16 3.24 1.62 6.83
C ALA A 16 3.61 0.83 8.10
N SER A 17 4.89 0.84 8.48
CA SER A 17 5.35 0.17 9.72
C SER A 17 4.70 0.78 10.96
N LYS A 18 4.52 2.10 10.98
CA LYS A 18 3.86 2.82 12.06
C LYS A 18 2.38 2.45 12.15
N VAL A 19 1.68 2.41 11.02
CA VAL A 19 0.28 1.97 10.90
C VAL A 19 0.07 0.53 11.36
N LEU A 20 1.00 -0.38 11.02
CA LEU A 20 0.94 -1.77 11.52
C LEU A 20 1.14 -1.87 13.03
N LYS A 21 2.01 -1.04 13.61
CA LYS A 21 2.25 -1.00 15.07
C LYS A 21 1.15 -0.27 15.83
N ASP A 22 0.34 0.55 15.17
CA ASP A 22 -0.70 1.34 15.80
C ASP A 22 -1.94 0.48 16.08
N SER A 23 -2.34 0.40 17.35
CA SER A 23 -3.54 -0.32 17.79
C SER A 23 -4.83 0.38 17.36
N SER A 24 -4.80 1.69 17.10
CA SER A 24 -5.94 2.48 16.64
C SER A 24 -6.16 2.40 15.11
N SER A 25 -5.19 1.85 14.37
CA SER A 25 -5.32 1.69 12.93
C SER A 25 -6.35 0.61 12.57
N SER A 26 -7.20 0.94 11.62
CA SER A 26 -8.23 0.04 11.08
C SER A 26 -7.62 -1.18 10.38
N SER A 27 -8.39 -2.26 10.26
CA SER A 27 -7.96 -3.46 9.54
C SER A 27 -7.54 -3.15 8.10
N ILE A 28 -8.27 -2.27 7.41
CA ILE A 28 -7.95 -1.84 6.03
C ILE A 28 -6.60 -1.10 5.97
N GLN A 29 -6.33 -0.21 6.93
CA GLN A 29 -5.05 0.48 7.00
C GLN A 29 -3.89 -0.49 7.19
N LYS A 30 -4.07 -1.50 8.05
CA LYS A 30 -3.06 -2.53 8.31
C LYS A 30 -2.83 -3.42 7.09
N GLU A 31 -3.91 -3.82 6.40
CA GLU A 31 -3.83 -4.56 5.14
C GLU A 31 -3.04 -3.80 4.07
N LEU A 32 -3.39 -2.53 3.83
CA LEU A 32 -2.69 -1.66 2.87
C LEU A 32 -1.21 -1.46 3.24
N ALA A 33 -0.93 -1.18 4.51
CA ALA A 33 0.42 -1.01 5.02
C ALA A 33 1.26 -2.30 4.86
N GLY A 34 0.67 -3.46 5.18
CA GLY A 34 1.29 -4.77 5.00
C GLY A 34 1.60 -5.06 3.54
N SER A 35 0.67 -4.74 2.63
CA SER A 35 0.89 -4.88 1.19
C SER A 35 1.95 -3.94 0.65
N ALA A 36 1.98 -2.68 1.10
CA ALA A 36 3.01 -1.71 0.71
C ALA A 36 4.42 -2.12 1.19
N LEU A 37 4.53 -2.69 2.40
CA LEU A 37 5.80 -3.19 2.94
C LEU A 37 6.25 -4.49 2.27
N SER A 38 5.32 -5.40 2.03
CA SER A 38 5.61 -6.67 1.34
C SER A 38 6.13 -6.43 -0.07
N GLN A 39 5.63 -5.39 -0.74
CA GLN A 39 6.12 -4.96 -2.06
C GLN A 39 7.43 -4.18 -2.00
N SER A 40 7.73 -3.51 -0.89
CA SER A 40 9.00 -2.80 -0.71
C SER A 40 10.21 -3.74 -0.70
N HIS A 41 10.04 -4.98 -0.21
CA HIS A 41 11.13 -5.93 0.00
C HIS A 41 11.04 -7.19 -0.87
N SER A 42 10.05 -7.29 -1.76
CA SER A 42 9.82 -8.50 -2.54
C SER A 42 9.45 -8.21 -3.99
N SER A 43 9.68 -9.17 -4.89
CA SER A 43 9.16 -9.16 -6.26
C SER A 43 7.68 -9.58 -6.33
N LYS A 44 7.00 -9.68 -5.18
CA LYS A 44 5.58 -10.03 -5.08
C LYS A 44 4.73 -8.87 -5.59
N GLN A 45 3.71 -9.18 -6.37
CA GLN A 45 2.79 -8.18 -6.90
C GLN A 45 1.58 -7.99 -5.97
N THR A 46 1.01 -6.79 -6.00
CA THR A 46 -0.31 -6.52 -5.40
C THR A 46 -1.33 -7.46 -6.03
N SER A 47 -2.17 -8.11 -5.22
CA SER A 47 -3.30 -8.88 -5.74
C SER A 47 -4.41 -7.96 -6.25
N SER A 48 -5.21 -8.42 -7.20
CA SER A 48 -6.32 -7.62 -7.76
C SER A 48 -7.34 -7.17 -6.70
N GLU A 49 -7.53 -7.97 -5.65
CA GLU A 49 -8.35 -7.58 -4.50
C GLU A 49 -7.75 -6.39 -3.74
N MET A 50 -6.44 -6.39 -3.52
CA MET A 50 -5.77 -5.31 -2.80
C MET A 50 -5.71 -4.02 -3.62
N GLU A 51 -5.56 -4.13 -4.96
CA GLU A 51 -5.72 -2.99 -5.87
C GLU A 51 -7.12 -2.38 -5.74
N THR A 52 -8.16 -3.21 -5.75
CA THR A 52 -9.55 -2.76 -5.63
C THR A 52 -9.79 -2.05 -4.30
N LYS A 53 -9.32 -2.64 -3.19
CA LYS A 53 -9.38 -2.01 -1.85
C LYS A 53 -8.64 -0.67 -1.81
N ALA A 54 -7.44 -0.61 -2.37
CA ALA A 54 -6.67 0.63 -2.44
C ALA A 54 -7.38 1.71 -3.28
N SER A 55 -8.02 1.32 -4.38
CA SER A 55 -8.79 2.24 -5.23
C SER A 55 -10.01 2.80 -4.49
N GLN A 56 -10.77 1.94 -3.80
CA GLN A 56 -11.90 2.36 -2.96
C GLN A 56 -11.48 3.32 -1.85
N VAL A 57 -10.29 3.09 -1.26
CA VAL A 57 -9.73 3.95 -0.21
C VAL A 57 -9.36 5.33 -0.76
N LEU A 58 -8.80 5.40 -1.97
CA LEU A 58 -8.53 6.68 -2.62
C LEU A 58 -9.82 7.45 -2.97
N GLN A 59 -10.85 6.75 -3.43
CA GLN A 59 -12.14 7.35 -3.80
C GLN A 59 -12.99 7.77 -2.59
N SER A 60 -12.73 7.20 -1.41
CA SER A 60 -13.50 7.48 -0.21
C SER A 60 -12.92 8.66 0.58
N ASN A 61 -13.78 9.60 0.96
CA ASN A 61 -13.43 10.70 1.86
C ASN A 61 -13.38 10.31 3.34
N LYS A 62 -13.75 9.07 3.67
CA LYS A 62 -13.70 8.57 5.06
C LYS A 62 -12.27 8.29 5.53
N TYR A 63 -11.32 8.15 4.61
CA TYR A 63 -9.93 7.83 4.93
C TYR A 63 -9.07 9.09 4.95
N ASN A 64 -8.16 9.14 5.91
CA ASN A 64 -7.17 10.22 6.02
C ASN A 64 -6.10 10.15 4.92
N ASP A 65 -5.36 11.25 4.77
CA ASP A 65 -4.31 11.36 3.74
C ASP A 65 -3.22 10.31 3.90
N THR A 66 -2.89 9.91 5.13
CA THR A 66 -1.96 8.81 5.42
C THR A 66 -2.39 7.51 4.74
N THR A 67 -3.65 7.13 4.88
CA THR A 67 -4.19 5.88 4.32
C THR A 67 -4.30 5.97 2.80
N LYS A 68 -4.72 7.13 2.29
CA LYS A 68 -4.73 7.41 0.85
C LYS A 68 -3.32 7.34 0.25
N THR A 69 -2.32 7.85 0.96
CA THR A 69 -0.90 7.76 0.53
C THR A 69 -0.42 6.31 0.46
N LEU A 70 -0.76 5.49 1.46
CA LEU A 70 -0.46 4.05 1.44
C LEU A 70 -1.13 3.35 0.26
N ALA A 71 -2.43 3.61 0.05
CA ALA A 71 -3.19 3.05 -1.07
C ALA A 71 -2.65 3.48 -2.44
N ALA A 72 -2.30 4.76 -2.60
CA ALA A 72 -1.66 5.28 -3.81
C ALA A 72 -0.31 4.59 -4.07
N SER A 73 0.47 4.35 -3.01
CA SER A 73 1.75 3.65 -3.16
C SER A 73 1.56 2.20 -3.58
N VAL A 74 0.58 1.50 -3.02
CA VAL A 74 0.22 0.12 -3.43
C VAL A 74 -0.22 0.10 -4.90
N LEU A 75 -1.07 1.05 -5.32
CA LEU A 75 -1.55 1.17 -6.71
C LEU A 75 -0.45 1.56 -7.71
N SER A 76 0.47 2.43 -7.31
CA SER A 76 1.59 2.85 -8.16
C SER A 76 2.58 1.71 -8.44
N GLN A 77 2.61 0.72 -7.55
CA GLN A 77 3.48 -0.45 -7.60
C GLN A 77 2.81 -1.68 -8.19
N SER A 78 1.49 -1.68 -8.30
CA SER A 78 0.76 -2.70 -9.06
C SER A 78 1.09 -2.53 -10.54
N ASN A 79 1.41 -3.63 -11.21
CA ASN A 79 1.92 -3.59 -12.57
C ASN A 79 0.90 -2.90 -13.49
N LYS A 80 1.32 -1.83 -14.16
CA LYS A 80 0.48 -1.09 -15.12
C LYS A 80 0.24 -1.86 -16.43
N GLU A 81 1.01 -2.91 -16.70
CA GLU A 81 0.85 -3.79 -17.86
C GLU A 81 -0.08 -4.96 -17.54
N ARG A 82 -1.38 -4.68 -17.36
CA ARG A 82 -2.44 -5.68 -17.47
C ARG A 82 -3.31 -5.38 -18.68
#